data_AF-A0A930AKD2-F1
#
_entry.id   AF-A0A930AKD2-F1
#
_cell.length_a   1.000
_cell.length_b   1.000
_cell.length_c   1.000
_cell.angle_alpha   90.00
_cell.angle_beta   90.00
_cell.angle_gamma   90.00
#
_symmetry.space_group_name_H-M   'P 1'
#
loop_
_entity.id
_entity.type
_entity.pdbx_description
1 polymer ?
#
loop_
_entity_poly.entity_id
_entity_poly.type
_entity_poly.pdbx_seq_one_letter_code
_entity_poly.pdbx_strand_id
1 'polypeptide(L)' 'MTKKEEIELALLRRKRNELEKEIARVKEAHRRHEFAEVNTFQLFVLEDRLRWVEKKIARRERHDYN' A
#
# COMPACT_ATOMS: atom_id res chain seq x y z
N MET A 1 14.84 -12.76 -11.67
CA MET A 1 13.85 -11.86 -12.28
C MET A 1 13.81 -11.92 -13.81
N THR A 2 12.62 -12.14 -14.38
CA THR A 2 12.29 -11.89 -15.79
C THR A 2 11.78 -10.46 -15.97
N LYS A 3 11.79 -9.94 -17.22
CA LYS A 3 11.24 -8.61 -17.54
C LYS A 3 9.79 -8.43 -17.06
N LYS A 4 8.99 -9.51 -17.06
CA LYS A 4 7.61 -9.50 -16.57
C LYS A 4 7.56 -9.31 -15.04
N GLU A 5 8.44 -9.98 -14.30
CA GLU A 5 8.53 -9.89 -12.84
C GLU A 5 9.02 -8.51 -12.39
N GLU A 6 9.97 -7.91 -13.11
CA GLU A 6 10.44 -6.54 -12.86
C GLU A 6 9.31 -5.51 -13.04
N ILE A 7 8.53 -5.63 -14.12
CA ILE A 7 7.36 -4.77 -14.36
C ILE A 7 6.32 -4.96 -13.24
N GLU A 8 6.04 -6.19 -12.84
CA GLU A 8 5.10 -6.46 -11.76
C GLU A 8 5.59 -5.89 -10.42
N LEU A 9 6.88 -6.02 -10.12
CA LEU A 9 7.48 -5.43 -8.93
C LEU A 9 7.38 -3.89 -8.93
N ALA A 10 7.62 -3.25 -10.06
CA ALA A 10 7.46 -1.81 -10.22
C ALA A 10 6.01 -1.36 -10.00
N LEU A 11 5.03 -2.13 -10.52
CA LEU A 11 3.60 -1.86 -10.30
C LEU A 11 3.21 -2.01 -8.82
N LEU A 12 3.75 -3.01 -8.12
CA LEU A 12 3.51 -3.19 -6.68
C LEU A 12 4.09 -2.06 -5.86
N ARG A 13 5.31 -1.61 -6.17
CA ARG A 13 5.96 -0.46 -5.52
C ARG A 13 5.15 0.83 -5.74
N ARG A 14 4.64 1.05 -6.96
CA ARG A 14 3.73 2.18 -7.23
C ARG A 14 2.46 2.09 -6.41
N LYS A 15 1.83 0.90 -6.34
CA LYS A 15 0.62 0.67 -5.56
C LYS A 15 0.84 0.91 -4.06
N ARG A 16 1.98 0.49 -3.51
CA ARG A 16 2.37 0.77 -2.11
C ARG A 16 2.41 2.28 -1.86
N ASN A 17 3.12 3.04 -2.70
CA ASN A 17 3.24 4.49 -2.54
C ASN A 17 1.87 5.21 -2.59
N GLU A 18 0.97 4.77 -3.46
CA GLU A 18 -0.38 5.37 -3.53
C GLU A 18 -1.22 5.03 -2.29
N LEU A 19 -1.12 3.81 -1.76
CA LEU A 19 -1.77 3.42 -0.51
C LEU A 19 -1.24 4.22 0.68
N GLU A 20 0.08 4.44 0.77
CA GLU A 20 0.69 5.27 1.82
C GLU A 20 0.17 6.71 1.79
N LYS A 21 0.07 7.32 0.60
CA LYS A 21 -0.50 8.66 0.43
C LYS A 21 -1.98 8.70 0.82
N GLU A 22 -2.75 7.69 0.44
CA GLU A 22 -4.18 7.60 0.79
C GLU A 22 -4.36 7.46 2.30
N ILE A 23 -3.60 6.57 2.94
CA ILE A 23 -3.58 6.42 4.40
C ILE A 23 -3.21 7.74 5.08
N ALA A 24 -2.21 8.46 4.57
CA ALA A 24 -1.81 9.76 5.13
C ALA A 24 -2.94 10.80 5.04
N ARG A 25 -3.62 10.88 3.88
CA ARG A 25 -4.80 11.75 3.70
C ARG A 25 -5.93 11.39 4.66
N VAL A 26 -6.23 10.10 4.81
CA VAL A 26 -7.28 9.62 5.71
C VAL A 26 -6.94 9.94 7.17
N LYS A 27 -5.67 9.73 7.59
CA LYS A 27 -5.20 10.08 8.93
C LYS A 27 -5.31 11.59 9.20
N GLU A 28 -4.99 12.42 8.20
CA GLU A 28 -5.10 13.87 8.32
C GLU A 28 -6.55 14.35 8.41
N ALA A 29 -7.44 13.85 7.55
CA ALA A 29 -8.87 14.16 7.61
C ALA A 29 -9.48 13.72 8.95
N HIS A 30 -9.08 12.55 9.46
CA HIS A 30 -9.50 12.07 10.77
C HIS A 30 -9.01 12.97 11.92
N ARG A 31 -7.75 13.45 11.86
CA ARG A 31 -7.23 14.44 12.83
C ARG A 31 -7.99 15.75 12.81
N ARG A 32 -8.45 16.19 11.63
CA ARG A 32 -9.23 17.42 11.45
C ARG A 32 -10.72 17.24 11.77
N HIS A 33 -11.13 16.08 12.28
CA HIS A 33 -12.53 15.73 12.56
C HIS A 33 -13.46 15.83 11.33
N GLU A 34 -12.91 15.70 10.11
CA GLU A 34 -13.66 15.72 8.85
C GLU A 34 -14.34 14.35 8.59
N PHE A 35 -15.08 13.84 9.58
CA PHE A 35 -15.71 12.51 9.55
C PHE A 35 -16.79 12.35 8.47
N ALA A 36 -17.24 13.46 7.86
CA ALA A 36 -18.09 13.44 6.68
C ALA A 36 -17.36 12.91 5.42
N GLU A 37 -16.03 13.00 5.38
CA GLU A 37 -15.19 12.58 4.25
C GLU A 37 -14.42 11.27 4.51
N VAL A 38 -14.35 10.82 5.77
CA VAL A 38 -13.58 9.63 6.17
C VAL A 38 -14.31 8.76 7.19
N ASN A 39 -14.57 7.51 6.81
CA ASN A 39 -15.02 6.47 7.72
C ASN A 39 -13.82 5.82 8.41
N THR A 40 -13.84 5.71 9.74
CA THR A 40 -12.79 5.08 10.55
C THR A 40 -12.41 3.68 10.07
N PHE A 41 -13.35 2.92 9.48
CA PHE A 41 -13.10 1.60 8.90
C PHE A 41 -12.22 1.65 7.64
N GLN A 42 -12.23 2.74 6.87
CA GLN A 42 -11.37 2.87 5.69
C GLN A 42 -9.90 2.76 6.06
N LEU A 43 -9.49 3.31 7.21
CA LEU A 43 -8.11 3.25 7.63
C LEU A 43 -7.64 1.81 7.84
N PHE A 44 -8.44 0.98 8.53
CA PHE A 44 -8.12 -0.43 8.76
C PHE A 44 -8.00 -1.22 7.45
N VAL A 45 -8.91 -0.98 6.51
CA VAL A 45 -8.90 -1.65 5.19
C VAL A 45 -7.67 -1.24 4.39
N LEU A 46 -7.32 0.06 4.39
CA LEU A 46 -6.15 0.57 3.68
C LEU A 46 -4.84 0.04 4.27
N GLU A 47 -4.72 0.01 5.60
CA GLU A 47 -3.55 -0.54 6.29
C GLU A 47 -3.39 -2.04 6.04
N ASP A 48 -4.49 -2.81 6.04
CA ASP A 48 -4.42 -4.24 5.72
C ASP A 48 -4.00 -4.50 4.27
N ARG A 49 -4.53 -3.68 3.35
CA ARG A 49 -4.14 -3.74 1.94
C ARG A 49 -2.68 -3.35 1.72
N LEU A 50 -2.17 -2.36 2.45
CA LEU A 50 -0.76 -1.98 2.42
C LEU A 50 0.13 -3.15 2.88
N ARG A 51 -0.19 -3.76 4.03
CA ARG A 51 0.52 -4.95 4.54
C ARG A 51 0.55 -6.09 3.53
N TRP A 52 -0.56 -6.30 2.82
CA TRP A 52 -0.63 -7.33 1.77
C TRP A 52 0.32 -7.02 0.60
N VAL A 53 0.36 -5.76 0.14
CA VAL A 53 1.27 -5.33 -0.94
C VAL A 53 2.73 -5.47 -0.51
N GLU A 54 3.08 -5.04 0.70
CA GLU A 54 4.44 -5.17 1.25
C GLU A 54 4.88 -6.64 1.33
N LYS A 55 4.01 -7.54 1.80
CA LYS A 55 4.29 -8.98 1.80
C LYS A 55 4.52 -9.52 0.40
N LYS A 56 3.81 -9.03 -0.61
CA LYS A 56 4.00 -9.44 -2.02
C LYS A 56 5.32 -8.93 -2.60
N ILE A 57 5.72 -7.70 -2.27
CA ILE A 57 7.02 -7.13 -2.65
C ILE A 57 8.14 -7.95 -2.00
N ALA A 58 8.09 -8.13 -0.68
CA ALA A 58 9.13 -8.83 0.08
C ALA A 58 9.27 -10.32 -0.30
N ARG A 59 8.22 -10.95 -0.82
CA ARG A 59 8.29 -12.30 -1.37
C ARG A 59 9.03 -12.33 -2.70
N ARG A 60 8.78 -11.35 -3.58
CA ARG A 60 9.45 -11.24 -4.88
C ARG A 60 10.93 -10.89 -4.71
N GLU A 61 11.24 -9.90 -3.86
CA GLU A 61 12.62 -9.51 -3.58
C GLU A 61 13.45 -10.64 -2.94
N ARG A 62 12.85 -11.49 -2.10
CA ARG A 62 13.52 -12.68 -1.54
C ARG A 62 13.70 -13.82 -2.53
N HIS A 63 12.83 -13.91 -3.54
CA HIS A 63 12.97 -14.90 -4.61
C HIS A 63 14.07 -14.56 -5.62
N ASP A 64 14.62 -13.34 -5.59
CA ASP A 64 15.76 -12.94 -6.44
C ASP A 64 17.13 -13.23 -5.81
N TYR A 65 17.18 -13.75 -4.57
CA TYR A 65 18.43 -14.07 -3.86
C TYR A 65 18.84 -15.55 -3.91
N ASN A 66 18.14 -16.41 -4.66
CA ASN A 66 18.47 -17.82 -4.87
C ASN A 66 18.77 -18.13 -6.33
#